data_AF-A0A2G5TWQ9-F1
#
_entry.id   AF-A0A2G5TWQ9-F1
#
_cell.length_a   1.000
_cell.length_b   1.000
_cell.length_c   1.000
_cell.angle_alpha   90.00
_cell.angle_beta   90.00
_cell.angle_gamma   90.00
#
_symmetry.space_group_name_H-M   'P 1'
#
loop_
_entity.id
_entity.type
_entity.pdbx_description
1 polymer ?
#
loop_
_entity_poly.entity_id
_entity_poly.type
_entity_poly.pdbx_seq_one_letter_code
_entity_poly.pdbx_strand_id
1 'polypeptide(L)'
;MDINTLLREWQMGTKLRNLEFLGIRSSTLLDVHSYDNEIFRNLNWTNGDENNGRPMAIKIHDEYIYNLPEEQIVHNLIRSDGMILSLFVQYRVSEGEETKVSLKMQVWREQD
;
A
#
# COMPACT_ATOMS: atom_id res chain seq x y z
N MET A 1 10.30 2.38 -11.79
CA MET A 1 8.99 1.71 -11.82
C MET A 1 8.00 2.70 -11.25
N ASP A 2 6.96 3.06 -11.99
CA ASP A 2 5.96 4.02 -11.52
C ASP A 2 4.90 3.30 -10.66
N ILE A 3 4.87 3.64 -9.36
CA ILE A 3 3.95 3.07 -8.38
C ILE A 3 2.51 3.51 -8.71
N ASN A 4 2.30 4.75 -9.15
CA ASN A 4 0.97 5.24 -9.51
C ASN A 4 0.34 4.39 -10.62
N THR A 5 1.11 4.12 -11.68
CA THR A 5 0.68 3.23 -12.77
C THR A 5 0.34 1.83 -12.25
N LEU A 6 1.15 1.25 -11.35
CA LEU A 6 0.86 -0.06 -10.78
C LEU A 6 -0.48 -0.10 -10.04
N LEU A 7 -0.76 0.92 -9.23
CA LEU A 7 -1.99 1.03 -8.46
C LEU A 7 -3.22 1.21 -9.35
N ARG A 8 -3.10 2.00 -10.42
CA ARG A 8 -4.16 2.16 -11.42
C ARG A 8 -4.48 0.85 -12.13
N GLU A 9 -3.45 0.13 -12.58
CA GLU A 9 -3.61 -1.19 -13.21
C GLU A 9 -4.21 -2.22 -12.24
N TRP A 10 -3.83 -2.18 -10.96
CA TRP A 10 -4.47 -3.01 -9.93
C TRP A 10 -5.94 -2.67 -9.78
N GLN A 11 -6.29 -1.38 -9.69
CA GLN A 11 -7.67 -0.90 -9.54
C GLN A 11 -8.54 -1.24 -10.76
N MET A 12 -7.97 -1.30 -11.97
CA MET A 12 -8.63 -1.77 -13.18
C MET A 12 -8.72 -3.32 -13.25
N GLY A 13 -8.04 -4.04 -12.37
CA GLY A 13 -7.99 -5.50 -12.38
C GLY A 13 -7.14 -6.10 -13.51
N THR A 14 -6.32 -5.29 -14.19
CA THR A 14 -5.47 -5.71 -15.32
C THR A 14 -4.14 -6.30 -14.85
N LYS A 15 -3.64 -5.88 -13.68
CA LYS A 15 -2.41 -6.41 -13.06
C LYS A 15 -2.59 -6.74 -11.60
N LEU A 16 -1.75 -7.65 -11.10
CA LEU A 16 -1.67 -8.00 -9.67
C LEU A 16 -3.04 -8.46 -9.10
N ARG A 17 -3.86 -9.11 -9.93
CA ARG A 17 -5.24 -9.51 -9.56
C ARG A 17 -5.28 -10.46 -8.35
N ASN A 18 -4.30 -11.34 -8.27
CA ASN A 18 -4.13 -12.36 -7.23
C ASN A 18 -3.05 -11.95 -6.20
N LEU A 19 -2.69 -10.67 -6.14
CA LEU A 19 -1.79 -10.18 -5.11
C LEU A 19 -2.45 -10.39 -3.75
N GLU A 20 -1.71 -10.92 -2.79
CA GLU A 20 -2.09 -10.93 -1.37
C GLU A 20 -1.29 -9.89 -0.59
N PHE A 21 0.03 -9.85 -0.82
CA PHE A 21 0.94 -8.90 -0.18
C PHE A 21 2.14 -8.55 -1.04
N LEU A 22 2.57 -7.28 -1.04
CA LEU A 22 3.78 -6.82 -1.70
C LEU A 22 4.45 -5.72 -0.86
N GLY A 23 5.74 -5.91 -0.55
CA GLY A 23 6.59 -4.89 0.04
C GLY A 23 7.57 -4.34 -0.98
N ILE A 24 7.66 -3.01 -1.10
CA ILE A 24 8.62 -2.31 -1.95
C ILE A 24 9.44 -1.37 -1.06
N ARG A 25 10.76 -1.40 -1.24
CA ARG A 25 11.68 -0.43 -0.65
C ARG A 25 12.30 0.37 -1.78
N SER A 26 12.24 1.69 -1.67
CA SER A 26 12.80 2.62 -2.64
C SER A 26 13.42 3.81 -1.92
N SER A 27 14.03 4.69 -2.69
CA SER A 27 14.47 5.99 -2.24
C SER A 27 14.08 7.04 -3.28
N THR A 28 13.87 8.26 -2.82
CA THR A 28 13.45 9.39 -3.65
C THR A 28 14.12 10.68 -3.19
N LEU A 29 14.37 11.58 -4.13
CA LEU A 29 14.82 12.95 -3.84
C LEU A 29 13.64 13.89 -3.58
N LEU A 30 12.41 13.43 -3.78
CA LEU A 30 11.22 14.19 -3.43
C LEU A 30 11.05 14.26 -1.92
N ASP A 31 10.52 15.38 -1.44
CA ASP A 31 9.99 15.45 -0.08
C ASP A 31 8.74 14.56 0.04
N VAL A 32 8.38 14.26 1.29
CA VAL A 32 7.27 13.36 1.63
C VAL A 32 5.96 13.79 0.96
N HIS A 33 5.62 15.07 0.96
CA HIS A 33 4.36 15.56 0.39
C HIS A 33 4.35 15.46 -1.13
N SER A 34 5.47 15.78 -1.78
CA SER A 34 5.61 15.63 -3.23
C SER A 34 5.50 14.17 -3.67
N TYR A 35 6.09 13.25 -2.89
CA TYR A 35 6.03 11.82 -3.18
C TYR A 35 4.62 11.23 -2.96
N ASP A 36 3.95 11.60 -1.87
CA ASP A 36 2.54 11.23 -1.64
C ASP A 36 1.66 11.70 -2.81
N ASN A 37 1.82 12.96 -3.22
CA ASN A 37 1.08 13.52 -4.34
C ASN A 37 1.34 12.75 -5.65
N GLU A 38 2.55 12.25 -5.89
CA GLU A 38 2.87 11.46 -7.09
C GLU A 38 2.18 10.08 -7.05
N ILE A 39 2.29 9.36 -5.92
CA ILE A 39 1.68 8.03 -5.78
C ILE A 39 0.16 8.09 -5.86
N PHE A 40 -0.45 9.01 -5.11
CA PHE A 40 -1.89 9.05 -4.93
C PHE A 40 -2.62 9.86 -6.00
N ARG A 41 -1.87 10.43 -6.97
CA ARG A 41 -2.45 11.25 -8.03
C ARG A 41 -3.52 10.50 -8.81
N ASN A 42 -4.70 11.11 -8.94
CA ASN A 42 -5.82 10.57 -9.72
C ASN A 42 -6.28 9.16 -9.28
N LEU A 43 -5.95 8.75 -8.06
CA LEU A 43 -6.47 7.53 -7.45
C LEU A 43 -7.69 7.89 -6.60
N ASN A 44 -8.74 7.07 -6.69
CA ASN A 44 -9.91 7.20 -5.82
C ASN A 44 -9.66 6.42 -4.53
N TRP A 45 -8.87 7.00 -3.63
CA TRP A 45 -8.49 6.38 -2.37
C TRP A 45 -9.32 6.91 -1.21
N THR A 46 -9.44 6.12 -0.15
CA THR A 46 -10.08 6.51 1.11
C THR A 46 -9.09 6.36 2.27
N ASN A 47 -9.24 7.18 3.31
CA ASN A 47 -8.53 6.95 4.57
C ASN A 47 -9.08 5.66 5.20
N GLY A 48 -8.20 4.74 5.52
CA GLY A 48 -8.46 3.47 6.19
C GLY A 48 -8.02 3.53 7.65
N ASP A 49 -8.42 4.60 8.34
CA ASP A 49 -8.09 4.83 9.76
C ASP A 49 -8.69 3.75 10.67
N GLU A 50 -9.74 3.06 10.19
CA GLU A 50 -10.39 1.95 10.87
C GLU A 50 -9.93 0.59 10.33
N ASN A 51 -9.70 -0.36 11.23
CA ASN A 51 -9.40 -1.75 10.90
C ASN A 51 -10.71 -2.52 10.67
N ASN A 52 -11.35 -2.32 9.51
CA ASN A 52 -12.65 -2.89 9.13
C ASN A 52 -12.57 -4.39 8.79
N GLY A 53 -12.00 -5.20 9.68
CA GLY A 53 -11.78 -6.63 9.45
C GLY A 53 -10.56 -6.95 8.57
N ARG A 54 -9.63 -6.00 8.40
CA ARG A 54 -8.38 -6.24 7.66
C ARG A 54 -7.52 -7.27 8.42
N PRO A 55 -7.02 -8.32 7.76
CA PRO A 55 -6.15 -9.29 8.41
C PRO A 55 -4.87 -8.62 8.95
N MET A 56 -4.58 -8.82 10.24
CA MET A 56 -3.37 -8.26 10.86
C MET A 56 -2.15 -9.18 10.74
N ALA A 57 -2.36 -10.42 10.30
CA ALA A 57 -1.32 -11.40 10.06
C ALA A 57 -1.43 -11.91 8.62
N ILE A 58 -0.32 -11.85 7.90
CA ILE A 58 -0.21 -12.36 6.53
C ILE A 58 0.82 -13.48 6.50
N LYS A 59 0.48 -14.59 5.86
CA LYS A 59 1.45 -15.65 5.56
C LYS A 59 2.21 -15.28 4.29
N ILE A 60 3.51 -15.06 4.42
CA ILE A 60 4.43 -14.86 3.31
C ILE A 60 5.19 -16.17 3.14
N HIS A 61 4.86 -16.93 2.09
CA HIS A 61 5.24 -18.35 1.97
C HIS A 61 4.65 -19.22 3.11
N ASP A 62 4.81 -20.54 3.00
CA ASP A 62 4.21 -21.50 3.95
C ASP A 62 4.78 -21.40 5.38
N GLU A 63 5.82 -20.60 5.61
CA GLU A 63 6.61 -20.61 6.84
C GLU A 63 6.66 -19.28 7.60
N TYR A 64 6.42 -18.13 6.95
CA TYR A 64 6.63 -16.83 7.59
C TYR A 64 5.32 -16.08 7.82
N ILE A 65 5.02 -15.76 9.07
CA ILE A 65 3.89 -14.90 9.44
C ILE A 65 4.43 -13.48 9.64
N TYR A 66 3.96 -12.56 8.80
CA TYR A 66 4.22 -11.14 8.93
C TYR A 66 3.05 -10.45 9.62
N ASN A 67 3.32 -9.86 10.79
CA ASN A 67 2.32 -9.07 11.52
C ASN A 67 2.37 -7.62 11.06
N LEU A 68 1.23 -7.11 10.62
CA LEU A 68 1.05 -5.71 10.26
C LEU A 68 0.72 -4.88 11.50
N PRO A 69 1.26 -3.66 11.61
CA PRO A 69 0.97 -2.76 12.72
C PRO A 69 -0.49 -2.29 12.72
N GLU A 70 -1.09 -2.19 13.91
CA GLU A 70 -2.49 -1.77 14.12
C GLU A 70 -2.72 -0.29 13.80
N GLU A 71 -1.80 0.58 14.20
CA GLU A 71 -1.99 2.04 14.17
C GLU A 71 -1.14 2.71 13.07
N GLN A 72 -1.56 2.57 11.81
CA GLN A 72 -0.99 3.35 10.71
C GLN A 72 -2.10 3.98 9.89
N ILE A 73 -1.87 5.22 9.46
CA ILE A 73 -2.67 5.83 8.39
C ILE A 73 -2.51 4.92 7.18
N VAL A 74 -3.62 4.34 6.75
CA VAL A 74 -3.67 3.45 5.60
C VAL A 74 -4.49 4.11 4.51
N HIS A 75 -4.01 4.06 3.29
CA HIS A 75 -4.80 4.46 2.13
C HIS A 75 -5.40 3.22 1.49
N ASN A 76 -6.72 3.20 1.33
CA ASN A 76 -7.43 2.09 0.71
C ASN A 76 -7.81 2.43 -0.73
N LEU A 77 -7.57 1.47 -1.64
CA LEU A 77 -8.11 1.48 -2.99
C LEU A 77 -9.09 0.34 -3.14
N ILE A 78 -10.30 0.65 -3.58
CA ILE A 78 -11.34 -0.34 -3.82
C ILE A 78 -11.37 -0.65 -5.32
N ARG A 79 -11.31 -1.95 -5.63
CA ARG A 79 -11.51 -2.47 -6.97
C ARG A 79 -12.97 -2.84 -7.18
N SER A 80 -13.43 -2.86 -8.43
CA SER A 80 -14.83 -3.13 -8.79
C SER A 80 -15.37 -4.49 -8.33
N ASP A 81 -14.50 -5.45 -8.00
CA ASP A 81 -14.84 -6.77 -7.45
C ASP A 81 -14.92 -6.79 -5.91
N GLY A 82 -14.92 -5.62 -5.27
CA GLY A 82 -15.00 -5.47 -3.81
C GLY A 82 -13.69 -5.80 -3.08
N MET A 83 -12.60 -6.07 -3.81
CA MET A 83 -11.28 -6.23 -3.19
C MET A 83 -10.73 -4.87 -2.78
N ILE A 84 -10.09 -4.83 -1.61
CA ILE A 84 -9.49 -3.64 -1.02
C ILE A 84 -7.98 -3.83 -1.03
N LEU A 85 -7.26 -2.85 -1.57
CA LEU A 85 -5.82 -2.73 -1.46
C LEU A 85 -5.50 -1.66 -0.41
N SER A 86 -4.95 -2.09 0.72
CA SER A 86 -4.45 -1.21 1.77
C SER A 86 -2.97 -0.90 1.53
N LEU A 87 -2.64 0.39 1.47
CA LEU A 87 -1.28 0.91 1.32
C LEU A 87 -0.78 1.46 2.65
N PHE A 88 0.38 0.96 3.08
CA PHE A 88 1.10 1.42 4.25
C PHE A 88 2.40 2.08 3.78
N VAL A 89 2.52 3.38 3.97
CA VAL A 89 3.71 4.14 3.55
C VAL A 89 4.50 4.56 4.77
N GLN A 90 5.79 4.24 4.76
CA GLN A 90 6.72 4.65 5.82
C GLN A 90 7.88 5.42 5.21
N TYR A 91 8.09 6.62 5.73
CA TYR A 91 9.18 7.51 5.34
C TYR A 91 10.31 7.45 6.37
N ARG A 92 11.55 7.42 5.89
CA ARG A 92 12.75 7.65 6.70
C ARG A 92 13.61 8.68 5.99
N VAL A 93 13.67 9.87 6.56
CA VAL A 93 14.54 10.95 6.07
C VAL A 93 15.96 10.66 6.57
N SER A 94 16.93 10.58 5.66
CA SER A 94 18.36 10.47 6.01
C SER A 94 19.05 11.84 5.98
N GLU A 95 20.12 12.02 6.76
CA GLU A 95 21.01 13.17 6.64
C GLU A 95 21.70 13.13 5.26
N GLY A 96 21.16 13.89 4.30
CA GLY A 96 21.62 13.91 2.91
C GLY A 96 20.53 14.02 1.83
N GLU A 97 19.36 14.58 2.14
CA GLU A 97 18.21 14.88 1.25
C GLU A 97 17.43 13.68 0.68
N GLU A 98 18.02 12.49 0.60
CA GLU A 98 17.31 11.33 0.08
C GLU A 98 16.31 10.76 1.13
N THR A 99 15.04 10.72 0.74
CA THR A 99 13.96 10.12 1.53
C THR A 99 13.87 8.63 1.17
N LYS A 100 14.10 7.76 2.16
CA LYS A 100 13.84 6.32 2.01
C LYS A 100 12.37 6.04 2.22
N VAL A 101 11.79 5.29 1.30
CA VAL A 101 10.37 4.92 1.34
C VAL A 101 10.24 3.41 1.45
N SER A 102 9.41 2.97 2.38
CA SER A 102 8.92 1.61 2.47
C SER A 102 7.43 1.63 2.22
N LEU A 103 7.01 1.09 1.07
CA LEU A 103 5.61 0.88 0.72
C LEU A 103 5.25 -0.59 0.97
N LYS A 104 4.19 -0.85 1.72
CA LYS A 104 3.59 -2.19 1.83
C LYS A 104 2.17 -2.13 1.31
N MET A 105 1.79 -3.19 0.63
CA MET A 105 0.50 -3.36 -0.02
C MET A 105 -0.10 -4.67 0.46
N GLN A 106 -1.33 -4.61 0.97
CA GLN A 106 -2.09 -5.79 1.37
C GLN A 106 -3.43 -5.78 0.65
N VAL A 107 -3.75 -6.89 0.00
CA VAL A 107 -5.07 -7.10 -0.61
C VAL A 107 -5.92 -7.94 0.34
N TRP A 108 -7.15 -7.50 0.55
CA TRP A 108 -8.11 -8.20 1.40
C TRP A 108 -9.54 -7.87 0.95
N ARG A 109 -10.51 -8.46 1.63
CA ARG A 109 -11.94 -8.18 1.45
C ARG A 109 -12.55 -8.09 2.84
N GLU A 110 -13.46 -7.15 3.03
CA GLU A 110 -14.27 -7.04 4.24
C GLU A 110 -15.00 -8.36 4.48
N GLN A 111 -14.89 -8.88 5.70
CA GLN A 111 -15.57 -10.11 6.10
C GLN A 111 -16.91 -9.71 6.71
N ASP A 112 -18.01 -10.11 6.07
CA ASP A 112 -19.36 -10.05 6.62
C ASP A 112 -19.55 -11.07 7.77
#